data_AF-A0A246G7F4-F1
#
_entry.id   AF-A0A246G7F4-F1
#
_cell.length_a   1.000
_cell.length_b   1.000
_cell.length_c   1.000
_cell.angle_alpha   90.00
_cell.angle_beta   90.00
_cell.angle_gamma   90.00
#
_symmetry.space_group_name_H-M   'P 1'
#
loop_
_entity.id
_entity.type
_entity.pdbx_description
1 polymer ?
#
loop_
_entity_poly.entity_id
_entity_poly.type
_entity_poly.pdbx_seq_one_letter_code
_entity_poly.pdbx_strand_id
1 'polypeptide(L)'
;MRVDLKDGGTNGLDCKQVLKGMRDNAHWVTECPWDDIPTTVIQPNKPIIKQRTKSFADLEKLAIDGLNYHWGRNKNHTVAKDVKINGESYEVYVNSKNTTEKTMVSIDLIYNTNNSWGRSGNPGVFGRIYYNEGFLKYSNGWGYINSLHAELEYKHTSGHEIGHSILKAYGGMTYSWQHKGSSYLLPQDVKPVKGNETFSDYFKKDNMPETSGEYYPNTGEIDLMKYYNYEFDKTTGKRIFVPKIEERSIATEKDIMILIWLTKIKIS
;
A
#
# COMPACT_ATOMS: atom_id res chain seq x y z
N MET A 1 10.02 14.70 7.50
CA MET A 1 8.65 14.36 7.93
C MET A 1 8.70 13.56 9.23
N ARG A 2 7.72 13.70 10.13
CA ARG A 2 7.65 12.89 11.36
C ARG A 2 6.49 11.91 11.26
N VAL A 3 6.76 10.63 11.47
CA VAL A 3 5.78 9.53 11.45
C VAL A 3 5.86 8.76 12.76
N ASP A 4 4.78 8.10 13.16
CA ASP A 4 4.76 7.23 14.34
C ASP A 4 4.49 5.78 13.93
N LEU A 5 5.56 5.03 13.67
CA LEU A 5 5.52 3.65 13.22
C LEU A 5 5.70 2.72 14.43
N LYS A 6 4.81 1.73 14.57
CA LYS A 6 4.78 0.77 15.68
C LYS A 6 4.96 -0.65 15.15
N ASP A 7 5.50 -1.53 16.00
CA ASP A 7 5.50 -2.97 15.70
C ASP A 7 4.08 -3.49 15.86
N GLY A 8 3.43 -3.79 14.73
CA GLY A 8 2.10 -4.40 14.69
C GLY A 8 2.13 -5.91 14.92
N GLY A 9 3.31 -6.48 15.16
CA GLY A 9 3.50 -7.89 15.39
C GLY A 9 3.56 -8.69 14.09
N THR A 10 3.14 -9.95 14.19
CA THR A 10 3.35 -10.93 13.14
C THR A 10 2.12 -11.81 12.96
N ASN A 11 1.82 -12.14 11.71
CA ASN A 11 0.78 -13.08 11.34
C ASN A 11 1.37 -14.31 10.65
N GLY A 12 0.83 -15.47 10.99
CA GLY A 12 1.08 -16.76 10.32
C GLY A 12 2.42 -17.42 10.63
N LEU A 13 2.99 -17.13 11.81
CA LEU A 13 4.14 -17.84 12.36
C LEU A 13 3.82 -18.63 13.63
N ASP A 14 2.76 -18.28 14.36
CA ASP A 14 2.45 -18.88 15.66
C ASP A 14 1.71 -20.21 15.50
N CYS A 15 2.33 -21.29 15.99
CA CYS A 15 1.66 -22.58 16.11
C CYS A 15 0.81 -22.62 17.38
N LYS A 16 -0.33 -23.31 17.32
CA LYS A 16 -1.26 -23.50 18.43
C LYS A 16 -1.45 -24.98 18.74
N GLN A 17 -1.75 -25.30 19.99
CA GLN A 17 -2.21 -26.63 20.38
C GLN A 17 -3.72 -26.71 20.12
N VAL A 18 -4.16 -27.73 19.39
CA VAL A 18 -5.57 -28.02 19.17
C VAL A 18 -5.91 -29.43 19.61
N LEU A 19 -7.11 -29.61 20.17
CA LEU A 19 -7.61 -30.93 20.55
C LEU A 19 -8.23 -31.59 19.33
N LYS A 20 -7.71 -32.76 18.94
CA LYS A 20 -8.25 -33.58 17.84
C LYS A 20 -8.70 -34.94 18.34
N GLY A 21 -9.62 -35.55 17.63
CA GLY A 21 -10.23 -36.84 17.99
C GLY A 21 -11.63 -36.68 18.57
N MET A 22 -12.32 -37.81 18.68
CA MET A 22 -13.60 -37.94 19.38
C MET A 22 -13.35 -38.19 20.87
N ARG A 23 -14.43 -38.24 21.66
CA ARG A 23 -14.40 -38.23 23.13
C ARG A 23 -13.39 -39.21 23.77
N ASP A 24 -13.22 -40.39 23.21
CA ASP A 24 -12.38 -41.46 23.79
C ASP A 24 -10.94 -41.50 23.23
N ASN A 25 -10.60 -40.68 22.22
CA ASN A 25 -9.26 -40.60 21.62
C ASN A 25 -8.78 -39.16 21.41
N ALA A 26 -9.29 -38.23 22.22
CA ALA A 26 -8.92 -36.84 22.20
C ALA A 26 -7.44 -36.67 22.56
N HIS A 27 -6.66 -36.06 21.68
CA HIS A 27 -5.24 -35.79 21.88
C HIS A 27 -4.88 -34.40 21.35
N TRP A 28 -3.88 -33.78 21.98
CA TRP A 28 -3.37 -32.48 21.56
C TRP A 28 -2.44 -32.64 20.36
N VAL A 29 -2.65 -31.82 19.34
CA VAL A 29 -1.81 -31.75 18.15
C VAL A 29 -1.37 -30.29 17.97
N THR A 30 -0.09 -30.11 17.66
CA THR A 30 0.43 -28.82 17.21
C THR A 30 -0.05 -28.56 15.79
N GLU A 31 -0.80 -27.48 15.58
CA GLU A 31 -1.13 -26.94 14.26
C GLU A 31 -0.42 -25.62 14.04
N CYS A 32 0.25 -25.51 12.90
CA CYS A 32 0.93 -24.31 12.48
C CYS A 32 0.23 -23.70 11.24
N PRO A 33 0.31 -22.37 11.03
CA PRO A 33 -0.36 -21.71 9.91
C PRO A 33 0.04 -22.25 8.53
N TRP A 34 1.28 -22.74 8.39
CA TRP A 34 1.75 -23.33 7.15
C TRP A 34 1.20 -24.74 6.87
N ASP A 35 0.58 -25.40 7.84
CA ASP A 35 -0.07 -26.70 7.62
C ASP A 35 -1.35 -26.55 6.76
N ASP A 36 -1.91 -25.34 6.68
CA ASP A 36 -3.05 -25.00 5.82
C ASP A 36 -2.66 -24.78 4.35
N ILE A 37 -1.36 -24.73 4.04
CA ILE A 37 -0.86 -24.53 2.67
C ILE A 37 -0.99 -25.86 1.90
N PRO A 38 -1.73 -25.91 0.78
CA PRO A 38 -1.87 -27.13 0.00
C PRO A 38 -0.52 -27.63 -0.49
N THR A 39 -0.25 -28.92 -0.31
CA THR A 39 0.99 -29.55 -0.80
C THR A 39 1.20 -29.39 -2.30
N THR A 40 0.11 -29.26 -3.06
CA THR A 40 0.12 -29.05 -4.52
C THR A 40 0.67 -27.70 -4.95
N VAL A 41 0.70 -26.69 -4.07
CA VAL A 41 1.25 -25.36 -4.40
C VAL A 41 2.69 -25.16 -3.92
N ILE A 42 3.18 -26.06 -3.07
CA ILE A 42 4.54 -25.98 -2.51
C ILE A 42 5.56 -26.40 -3.57
N GLN A 43 6.56 -25.55 -3.80
CA GLN A 43 7.62 -25.77 -4.78
C GLN A 43 8.98 -25.62 -4.10
N PRO A 44 10.02 -26.40 -4.51
CA PRO A 44 11.34 -26.33 -3.86
C PRO A 44 11.99 -24.94 -3.85
N ASN A 45 11.70 -24.12 -4.86
CA ASN A 45 12.22 -22.74 -4.99
C ASN A 45 11.36 -21.68 -4.29
N LYS A 46 10.31 -22.08 -3.57
CA LYS A 46 9.38 -21.22 -2.82
C LYS A 46 9.25 -21.79 -1.39
N PRO A 47 10.25 -21.56 -0.53
CA PRO A 47 10.27 -22.16 0.79
C PRO A 47 9.13 -21.61 1.67
N ILE A 48 8.56 -22.47 2.50
CA ILE A 48 7.65 -22.04 3.58
C ILE A 48 8.46 -21.24 4.60
N ILE A 49 7.97 -20.05 4.93
CA ILE A 49 8.60 -19.17 5.91
C ILE A 49 8.11 -19.56 7.30
N LYS A 50 9.00 -20.02 8.19
CA LYS A 50 8.62 -20.43 9.56
C LYS A 50 9.12 -19.48 10.65
N GLN A 51 9.84 -18.44 10.25
CA GLN A 51 10.36 -17.37 11.11
C GLN A 51 10.40 -16.07 10.30
N ARG A 52 10.30 -14.91 10.97
CA ARG A 52 10.36 -13.60 10.28
C ARG A 52 11.66 -13.49 9.50
N THR A 53 11.56 -13.13 8.23
CA THR A 53 12.71 -12.73 7.41
C THR A 53 13.08 -11.26 7.61
N LYS A 54 12.13 -10.46 8.14
CA LYS A 54 12.26 -9.02 8.41
C LYS A 54 11.84 -8.71 9.85
N SER A 55 12.75 -8.10 10.60
CA SER A 55 12.47 -7.54 11.92
C SER A 55 11.58 -6.30 11.82
N PHE A 56 11.09 -5.80 12.96
CA PHE A 56 10.42 -4.50 12.99
C PHE A 56 11.33 -3.37 12.46
N ALA A 57 12.62 -3.37 12.83
CA ALA A 57 13.57 -2.35 12.36
C ALA A 57 13.74 -2.39 10.83
N ASP A 58 13.69 -3.58 10.22
CA ASP A 58 13.71 -3.70 8.76
C ASP A 58 12.44 -3.12 8.13
N LEU A 59 11.26 -3.44 8.69
CA LEU A 59 9.99 -2.89 8.23
C LEU A 59 9.91 -1.38 8.40
N GLU A 60 10.41 -0.84 9.52
CA GLU A 60 10.51 0.60 9.77
C GLU A 60 11.38 1.26 8.71
N LYS A 61 12.57 0.69 8.45
CA LYS A 61 13.49 1.20 7.43
C LYS A 61 12.85 1.19 6.05
N LEU A 62 12.23 0.08 5.64
CA LEU A 62 11.55 -0.02 4.34
C LEU A 62 10.41 1.01 4.22
N ALA A 63 9.62 1.20 5.27
CA ALA A 63 8.54 2.19 5.26
C ALA A 63 9.09 3.62 5.13
N ILE A 64 10.16 3.96 5.86
CA ILE A 64 10.85 5.26 5.77
C ILE A 64 11.46 5.45 4.37
N ASP A 65 12.12 4.43 3.82
CA ASP A 65 12.73 4.49 2.49
C ASP A 65 11.67 4.73 1.41
N GLY A 66 10.55 3.98 1.46
CA GLY A 66 9.42 4.17 0.56
C GLY A 66 8.85 5.58 0.68
N LEU A 67 8.64 6.06 1.90
CA LEU A 67 8.14 7.40 2.15
C LEU A 67 9.06 8.48 1.58
N ASN A 68 10.36 8.37 1.81
CA ASN A 68 11.35 9.33 1.31
C ASN A 68 11.44 9.34 -0.22
N TYR A 69 11.26 8.18 -0.85
CA TYR A 69 11.20 8.04 -2.30
C TYR A 69 9.89 8.62 -2.85
N HIS A 70 8.74 8.04 -2.52
CA HIS A 70 7.46 8.37 -3.14
C HIS A 70 6.95 9.79 -2.81
N TRP A 71 7.45 10.43 -1.74
CA TRP A 71 7.15 11.84 -1.43
C TRP A 71 8.32 12.79 -1.72
N GLY A 72 9.40 12.30 -2.34
CA GLY A 72 10.46 13.14 -2.90
C GLY A 72 10.22 13.46 -4.36
N ARG A 73 10.81 14.55 -4.85
CA ARG A 73 10.91 14.87 -6.28
C ARG A 73 12.29 15.39 -6.58
N ASN A 74 13.17 14.54 -7.10
CA ASN A 74 14.61 14.83 -7.25
C ASN A 74 15.23 13.93 -8.32
N LYS A 75 16.47 14.23 -8.72
CA LYS A 75 17.21 13.56 -9.79
C LYS A 75 17.41 12.06 -9.64
N ASN A 76 17.24 11.50 -8.42
CA ASN A 76 17.38 10.07 -8.18
C ASN A 76 16.16 9.28 -8.68
N HIS A 77 15.07 9.96 -9.03
CA HIS A 77 13.88 9.33 -9.61
C HIS A 77 14.00 9.17 -11.13
N THR A 78 13.31 8.15 -11.64
CA THR A 78 13.19 7.92 -13.09
C THR A 78 12.24 8.93 -13.75
N VAL A 79 11.24 9.41 -13.00
CA VAL A 79 10.25 10.45 -13.34
C VAL A 79 10.15 11.47 -12.17
N ALA A 80 9.35 12.53 -12.24
CA ALA A 80 9.16 13.47 -11.12
C ALA A 80 10.46 14.03 -10.51
N LYS A 81 11.35 14.57 -11.35
CA LYS A 81 12.70 14.98 -10.92
C LYS A 81 12.75 16.32 -10.19
N ASP A 82 11.69 17.10 -10.24
CA ASP A 82 11.62 18.43 -9.65
C ASP A 82 10.17 18.83 -9.33
N VAL A 83 10.01 19.97 -8.67
CA VAL A 83 8.76 20.72 -8.58
C VAL A 83 8.95 22.11 -9.17
N LYS A 84 7.94 22.61 -9.89
CA LYS A 84 7.94 24.00 -10.36
C LYS A 84 7.30 24.92 -9.33
N ILE A 85 8.06 25.91 -8.85
CA ILE A 85 7.57 26.96 -7.97
C ILE A 85 7.86 28.29 -8.66
N ASN A 86 6.82 29.04 -9.02
CA ASN A 86 6.93 30.29 -9.79
C ASN A 86 7.78 30.17 -11.07
N GLY A 87 7.71 29.01 -11.75
CA GLY A 87 8.45 28.72 -12.98
C GLY A 87 9.88 28.20 -12.76
N GLU A 88 10.40 28.26 -11.54
CA GLU A 88 11.73 27.74 -11.21
C GLU A 88 11.66 26.27 -10.75
N SER A 89 12.72 25.53 -11.02
CA SER A 89 12.84 24.09 -10.73
C SER A 89 13.52 23.87 -9.38
N TYR A 90 12.88 23.10 -8.51
CA TYR A 90 13.43 22.73 -7.20
C TYR A 90 13.46 21.22 -7.02
N GLU A 91 14.56 20.70 -6.48
CA GLU A 91 14.58 19.33 -5.96
C GLU A 91 14.03 19.30 -4.53
N VAL A 92 13.19 18.31 -4.25
CA VAL A 92 12.61 18.05 -2.93
C VAL A 92 13.09 16.69 -2.44
N TYR A 93 13.77 16.74 -1.29
CA TYR A 93 14.24 15.56 -0.57
C TYR A 93 13.42 15.41 0.70
N VAL A 94 12.77 14.26 0.88
CA VAL A 94 12.06 13.95 2.11
C VAL A 94 12.96 13.13 3.01
N ASN A 95 13.15 13.62 4.23
CA ASN A 95 13.87 12.94 5.30
C ASN A 95 12.89 12.62 6.42
N SER A 96 12.37 11.40 6.42
CA SER A 96 11.40 10.93 7.41
C SER A 96 12.08 10.39 8.66
N LYS A 97 11.45 10.61 9.81
CA LYS A 97 11.92 10.13 11.11
C LYS A 97 10.75 9.50 11.88
N ASN A 98 10.97 8.30 12.42
CA ASN A 98 10.04 7.70 13.36
C ASN A 98 10.15 8.37 14.74
N THR A 99 9.03 8.85 15.28
CA THR A 99 8.93 9.53 16.58
C THR A 99 7.46 9.61 17.01
N THR A 100 7.21 9.90 18.27
CA THR A 100 5.86 10.19 18.80
C THR A 100 5.60 11.69 18.93
N GLU A 101 6.59 12.53 18.68
CA GLU A 101 6.48 13.98 18.86
C GLU A 101 5.90 14.65 17.61
N LYS A 102 4.74 15.30 17.75
CA LYS A 102 4.09 16.09 16.69
C LYS A 102 3.97 15.29 15.39
N THR A 103 3.45 14.08 15.50
CA THR A 103 3.30 13.13 14.40
C THR A 103 1.87 13.03 13.94
N MET A 104 1.68 12.40 12.80
CA MET A 104 0.38 11.88 12.39
C MET A 104 -0.05 10.69 13.27
N VAL A 105 -1.24 10.16 12.99
CA VAL A 105 -1.75 8.94 13.64
C VAL A 105 -0.73 7.80 13.57
N SER A 106 -0.68 7.00 14.62
CA SER A 106 0.20 5.84 14.69
C SER A 106 -0.17 4.81 13.62
N ILE A 107 0.85 4.12 13.10
CA ILE A 107 0.71 3.12 12.05
C ILE A 107 1.42 1.84 12.48
N ASP A 108 0.66 0.76 12.51
CA ASP A 108 1.17 -0.57 12.82
C ASP A 108 1.82 -1.20 11.58
N LEU A 109 3.08 -1.60 11.70
CA LEU A 109 3.82 -2.33 10.68
C LEU A 109 3.74 -3.82 10.99
N ILE A 110 3.07 -4.59 10.13
CA ILE A 110 2.72 -5.99 10.41
C ILE A 110 3.46 -6.90 9.43
N TYR A 111 4.24 -7.86 9.94
CA TYR A 111 4.79 -8.93 9.13
C TYR A 111 3.73 -10.00 8.87
N ASN A 112 3.49 -10.38 7.62
CA ASN A 112 2.44 -11.36 7.26
C ASN A 112 2.96 -12.41 6.29
N THR A 113 2.83 -13.67 6.69
CA THR A 113 3.14 -14.85 5.87
C THR A 113 2.22 -16.00 6.25
N ASN A 114 2.16 -17.07 5.46
CA ASN A 114 1.32 -18.28 5.65
C ASN A 114 -0.11 -18.00 6.12
N ASN A 115 -0.70 -16.90 5.68
CA ASN A 115 -2.00 -16.43 6.12
C ASN A 115 -2.72 -15.77 4.95
N SER A 116 -3.96 -15.32 5.16
CA SER A 116 -4.62 -14.45 4.20
C SER A 116 -3.77 -13.22 3.88
N TRP A 117 -3.78 -12.81 2.61
CA TRP A 117 -3.13 -11.57 2.19
C TRP A 117 -3.66 -10.40 3.01
N GLY A 118 -2.76 -9.65 3.63
CA GLY A 118 -3.10 -8.54 4.52
C GLY A 118 -3.35 -7.27 3.73
N ARG A 119 -4.54 -6.68 3.86
CA ARG A 119 -4.89 -5.38 3.26
C ARG A 119 -4.44 -4.23 4.16
N SER A 120 -3.48 -3.45 3.68
CA SER A 120 -3.07 -2.18 4.30
C SER A 120 -4.19 -1.16 4.24
N GLY A 121 -4.14 -0.17 5.14
CA GLY A 121 -5.12 0.90 5.16
C GLY A 121 -4.83 1.92 6.26
N ASN A 122 -5.04 3.20 5.93
CA ASN A 122 -4.98 4.31 6.87
C ASN A 122 -6.27 5.16 6.81
N PRO A 123 -7.35 4.75 7.49
CA PRO A 123 -8.55 5.57 7.65
C PRO A 123 -8.31 6.91 8.39
N GLY A 124 -7.11 7.18 8.89
CA GLY A 124 -6.76 8.43 9.56
C GLY A 124 -7.23 8.52 11.02
N VAL A 125 -7.57 7.38 11.63
CA VAL A 125 -7.80 7.21 13.08
C VAL A 125 -6.89 6.12 13.66
N PHE A 126 -6.59 5.09 12.88
CA PHE A 126 -5.58 4.07 13.08
C PHE A 126 -5.06 3.69 11.69
N GLY A 127 -3.80 3.30 11.56
CA GLY A 127 -3.22 2.85 10.30
C GLY A 127 -2.55 1.48 10.46
N ARG A 128 -2.58 0.66 9.40
CA ARG A 128 -1.85 -0.60 9.36
C ARG A 128 -1.26 -0.83 7.99
N ILE A 129 -0.03 -1.33 7.95
CA ILE A 129 0.68 -1.64 6.71
C ILE A 129 1.24 -3.06 6.82
N TYR A 130 0.84 -3.91 5.89
CA TYR A 130 1.24 -5.31 5.86
C TYR A 130 2.44 -5.51 4.95
N TYR A 131 3.54 -6.05 5.50
CA TYR A 131 4.60 -6.67 4.73
C TYR A 131 4.19 -8.11 4.40
N ASN A 132 3.68 -8.31 3.20
CA ASN A 132 3.16 -9.58 2.70
C ASN A 132 4.26 -10.36 1.98
N GLU A 133 4.69 -11.50 2.54
CA GLU A 133 5.77 -12.31 1.97
C GLU A 133 5.49 -13.82 2.12
N GLY A 134 6.02 -14.63 1.20
CA GLY A 134 5.88 -16.08 1.23
C GLY A 134 4.53 -16.53 0.71
N PHE A 135 4.04 -17.66 1.22
CA PHE A 135 2.72 -18.17 0.84
C PHE A 135 1.60 -17.36 1.47
N LEU A 136 0.67 -16.89 0.66
CA LEU A 136 -0.48 -16.09 1.10
C LEU A 136 -1.77 -16.60 0.47
N LYS A 137 -2.84 -16.58 1.25
CA LYS A 137 -4.18 -16.99 0.81
C LYS A 137 -4.96 -15.79 0.26
N TYR A 138 -5.42 -15.93 -0.98
CA TYR A 138 -6.31 -15.01 -1.68
C TYR A 138 -7.69 -15.65 -1.83
N SER A 139 -8.67 -14.89 -2.34
CA SER A 139 -10.03 -15.40 -2.60
C SER A 139 -10.05 -16.54 -3.63
N ASN A 140 -9.08 -16.58 -4.55
CA ASN A 140 -8.96 -17.58 -5.61
C ASN A 140 -7.91 -18.66 -5.35
N GLY A 141 -7.34 -18.74 -4.14
CA GLY A 141 -6.38 -19.77 -3.74
C GLY A 141 -5.10 -19.22 -3.12
N TRP A 142 -4.07 -20.06 -3.06
CA TRP A 142 -2.77 -19.70 -2.48
C TRP A 142 -1.81 -19.21 -3.55
N GLY A 143 -1.12 -18.10 -3.27
CA GLY A 143 -0.05 -17.54 -4.08
C GLY A 143 1.24 -17.41 -3.28
N TYR A 144 2.35 -17.08 -3.95
CA TYR A 144 3.65 -16.86 -3.31
C TYR A 144 4.24 -15.51 -3.71
N ILE A 145 4.61 -14.69 -2.72
CA ILE A 145 5.32 -13.43 -2.91
C ILE A 145 6.78 -13.61 -2.48
N ASN A 146 7.73 -13.32 -3.38
CA ASN A 146 9.16 -13.34 -3.04
C ASN A 146 9.58 -12.04 -2.33
N SER A 147 10.68 -12.10 -1.57
CA SER A 147 11.16 -11.00 -0.74
C SER A 147 11.39 -9.69 -1.50
N LEU A 148 11.97 -9.74 -2.70
CA LEU A 148 12.26 -8.55 -3.50
C LEU A 148 10.96 -7.83 -3.92
N HIS A 149 9.96 -8.60 -4.36
CA HIS A 149 8.65 -8.04 -4.70
C HIS A 149 7.92 -7.53 -3.44
N ALA A 150 7.99 -8.26 -2.33
CA ALA A 150 7.41 -7.82 -1.05
C ALA A 150 8.00 -6.48 -0.58
N GLU A 151 9.31 -6.30 -0.67
CA GLU A 151 9.97 -5.04 -0.30
C GLU A 151 9.55 -3.87 -1.19
N LEU A 152 9.45 -4.09 -2.50
CA LEU A 152 9.06 -3.05 -3.45
C LEU A 152 7.61 -2.61 -3.23
N GLU A 153 6.69 -3.56 -3.14
CA GLU A 153 5.27 -3.33 -2.86
C GLU A 153 5.07 -2.66 -1.49
N TYR A 154 5.83 -3.08 -0.48
CA TYR A 154 5.72 -2.52 0.86
C TYR A 154 6.20 -1.07 0.93
N LYS A 155 7.29 -0.72 0.22
CA LYS A 155 7.75 0.68 0.09
C LYS A 155 6.68 1.56 -0.57
N HIS A 156 6.14 1.08 -1.68
CA HIS A 156 5.06 1.76 -2.42
C HIS A 156 3.82 1.96 -1.54
N THR A 157 3.34 0.88 -0.92
CA THR A 157 2.18 0.90 -0.01
C THR A 157 2.44 1.83 1.18
N SER A 158 3.66 1.84 1.72
CA SER A 158 4.02 2.76 2.81
C SER A 158 3.89 4.22 2.41
N GLY A 159 4.38 4.58 1.22
CA GLY A 159 4.19 5.93 0.68
C GLY A 159 2.72 6.30 0.51
N HIS A 160 1.90 5.38 -0.01
CA HIS A 160 0.47 5.58 -0.24
C HIS A 160 -0.30 5.76 1.08
N GLU A 161 -0.20 4.81 2.00
CA GLU A 161 -0.99 4.78 3.22
C GLU A 161 -0.65 5.94 4.17
N ILE A 162 0.64 6.27 4.30
CA ILE A 162 1.09 7.44 5.05
C ILE A 162 0.61 8.73 4.38
N GLY A 163 0.55 8.72 3.04
CA GLY A 163 0.03 9.80 2.22
C GLY A 163 -1.41 10.19 2.54
N HIS A 164 -2.26 9.25 2.96
CA HIS A 164 -3.61 9.56 3.40
C HIS A 164 -3.65 10.56 4.56
N SER A 165 -2.69 10.52 5.48
CA SER A 165 -2.59 11.49 6.58
C SER A 165 -2.29 12.91 6.06
N ILE A 166 -1.45 13.02 5.02
CA ILE A 166 -1.09 14.29 4.40
C ILE A 166 -2.30 14.88 3.66
N LEU A 167 -2.95 14.08 2.81
CA LEU A 167 -4.14 14.51 2.07
C LEU A 167 -5.29 14.87 3.01
N LYS A 168 -5.46 14.13 4.11
CA LYS A 168 -6.47 14.44 5.13
C LYS A 168 -6.22 15.78 5.80
N ALA A 169 -4.96 16.08 6.14
CA ALA A 169 -4.59 17.35 6.76
C ALA A 169 -4.87 18.56 5.85
N TYR A 170 -4.79 18.37 4.53
CA TYR A 170 -5.06 19.43 3.54
C TYR A 170 -6.52 19.52 3.10
N GLY A 171 -7.08 18.42 2.59
CA GLY A 171 -8.37 18.37 1.90
C GLY A 171 -9.47 17.64 2.67
N GLY A 172 -9.20 17.22 3.91
CA GLY A 172 -10.16 16.50 4.74
C GLY A 172 -10.33 15.03 4.36
N MET A 173 -11.27 14.37 5.06
CA MET A 173 -11.43 12.92 4.99
C MET A 173 -11.82 12.43 3.59
N THR A 174 -12.80 13.08 2.96
CA THR A 174 -13.30 12.70 1.64
C THR A 174 -12.20 12.73 0.58
N TYR A 175 -11.40 13.80 0.54
CA TYR A 175 -10.31 13.93 -0.44
C TYR A 175 -9.27 12.82 -0.29
N SER A 176 -8.97 12.45 0.95
CA SER A 176 -8.03 11.36 1.27
C SER A 176 -8.61 9.99 0.93
N TRP A 177 -9.79 9.63 1.46
CA TRP A 177 -10.37 8.29 1.35
C TRP A 177 -10.91 7.95 -0.04
N GLN A 178 -11.32 8.97 -0.81
CA GLN A 178 -11.70 8.76 -2.20
C GLN A 178 -10.51 8.81 -3.15
N HIS A 179 -9.27 8.82 -2.65
CA HIS A 179 -8.07 8.79 -3.47
C HIS A 179 -8.08 9.93 -4.49
N LYS A 180 -8.32 11.16 -4.00
CA LYS A 180 -8.54 12.37 -4.83
C LYS A 180 -9.69 12.25 -5.82
N GLY A 181 -10.70 11.45 -5.48
CA GLY A 181 -11.88 11.20 -6.30
C GLY A 181 -11.72 10.10 -7.34
N SER A 182 -10.60 9.37 -7.37
CA SER A 182 -10.40 8.22 -8.27
C SER A 182 -11.07 6.93 -7.77
N SER A 183 -11.63 6.94 -6.56
CA SER A 183 -12.37 5.83 -5.95
C SER A 183 -13.67 6.30 -5.29
N TYR A 184 -14.57 5.36 -5.03
CA TYR A 184 -15.75 5.62 -4.23
C TYR A 184 -15.41 5.77 -2.74
N LEU A 185 -16.24 6.46 -1.96
CA LEU A 185 -16.06 6.52 -0.51
C LEU A 185 -16.41 5.17 0.14
N LEU A 186 -17.45 4.52 -0.37
CA LEU A 186 -17.82 3.15 -0.04
C LEU A 186 -18.26 2.45 -1.34
N PRO A 187 -17.70 1.29 -1.68
CA PRO A 187 -16.84 0.42 -0.87
C PRO A 187 -15.31 0.73 -0.93
N GLN A 188 -14.89 1.85 -1.52
CA GLN A 188 -13.49 2.16 -1.88
C GLN A 188 -12.95 1.43 -3.12
N ASP A 189 -13.84 0.95 -3.99
CA ASP A 189 -13.43 0.49 -5.32
C ASP A 189 -13.00 1.68 -6.19
N VAL A 190 -12.09 1.42 -7.12
CA VAL A 190 -11.74 2.37 -8.19
C VAL A 190 -13.00 2.76 -8.97
N LYS A 191 -13.12 4.06 -9.29
CA LYS A 191 -14.22 4.54 -10.15
C LYS A 191 -14.01 4.04 -11.58
N PRO A 192 -15.08 3.79 -12.34
CA PRO A 192 -14.96 3.54 -13.76
C PRO A 192 -14.39 4.76 -14.48
N VAL A 193 -13.70 4.50 -15.59
CA VAL A 193 -13.35 5.55 -16.55
C VAL A 193 -14.63 6.11 -17.16
N LYS A 194 -14.69 7.43 -17.39
CA LYS A 194 -15.88 8.10 -17.91
C LYS A 194 -16.42 7.41 -19.17
N GLY A 195 -17.70 7.05 -19.15
CA GLY A 195 -18.38 6.31 -20.22
C GLY A 195 -18.41 4.78 -20.03
N ASN A 196 -17.67 4.25 -19.05
CA ASN A 196 -17.65 2.82 -18.70
C ASN A 196 -18.42 2.53 -17.40
N GLU A 197 -19.24 3.47 -16.93
CA GLU A 197 -20.07 3.29 -15.74
C GLU A 197 -21.08 2.15 -15.95
N THR A 198 -21.27 1.33 -14.91
CA THR A 198 -22.33 0.32 -14.86
C THR A 198 -23.50 0.81 -14.05
N PHE A 199 -24.67 0.16 -14.18
CA PHE A 199 -25.83 0.49 -13.34
C PHE A 199 -25.52 0.39 -11.83
N SER A 200 -24.64 -0.53 -11.42
CA SER A 200 -24.25 -0.71 -10.02
C SER A 200 -23.48 0.46 -9.43
N ASP A 201 -22.77 1.21 -10.27
CA ASP A 201 -21.92 2.32 -9.85
C ASP A 201 -22.74 3.49 -9.27
N TYR A 202 -23.96 3.69 -9.76
CA TYR A 202 -24.88 4.73 -9.28
C TYR A 202 -25.38 4.51 -7.84
N PHE A 203 -25.18 3.31 -7.28
CA PHE A 203 -25.54 3.00 -5.90
C PHE A 203 -24.37 3.08 -4.91
N LYS A 204 -23.15 3.30 -5.41
CA LYS A 204 -21.97 3.46 -4.57
C LYS A 204 -21.93 4.86 -3.97
N LYS A 205 -21.37 4.98 -2.76
CA LYS A 205 -21.29 6.29 -2.09
C LYS A 205 -20.15 7.10 -2.70
N ASP A 206 -20.49 8.22 -3.32
CA ASP A 206 -19.54 9.13 -3.94
C ASP A 206 -19.75 10.58 -3.45
N ASN A 207 -18.73 11.15 -2.81
CA ASN A 207 -18.74 12.54 -2.38
C ASN A 207 -17.85 13.43 -3.27
N MET A 208 -17.33 12.90 -4.38
CA MET A 208 -16.58 13.64 -5.41
C MET A 208 -17.10 13.28 -6.82
N PRO A 209 -18.41 13.44 -7.12
CA PRO A 209 -19.03 12.97 -8.36
C PRO A 209 -18.52 13.66 -9.64
N GLU A 210 -17.85 14.80 -9.50
CA GLU A 210 -17.24 15.53 -10.60
C GLU A 210 -15.97 14.85 -11.16
N THR A 211 -15.42 13.87 -10.46
CA THR A 211 -14.25 13.10 -10.87
C THR A 211 -14.62 11.69 -11.30
N SER A 212 -13.91 11.17 -12.30
CA SER A 212 -14.02 9.78 -12.77
C SER A 212 -12.73 9.02 -12.51
N GLY A 213 -12.77 7.70 -12.71
CA GLY A 213 -11.55 6.90 -12.74
C GLY A 213 -10.72 7.18 -13.99
N GLU A 214 -9.47 6.75 -13.95
CA GLU A 214 -8.54 6.85 -15.06
C GLU A 214 -7.78 5.54 -15.22
N TYR A 215 -7.26 5.28 -16.43
CA TYR A 215 -6.36 4.16 -16.65
C TYR A 215 -4.96 4.51 -16.17
N TYR A 216 -4.20 3.50 -15.76
CA TYR A 216 -2.78 3.68 -15.51
C TYR A 216 -2.10 4.35 -16.71
N PRO A 217 -1.27 5.38 -16.50
CA PRO A 217 -0.50 5.96 -17.59
C PRO A 217 0.60 4.98 -18.02
N ASN A 218 0.70 4.75 -19.33
CA ASN A 218 1.71 3.83 -19.89
C ASN A 218 3.14 4.38 -19.80
N THR A 219 3.30 5.70 -19.74
CA THR A 219 4.60 6.39 -19.57
C THR A 219 4.47 7.57 -18.58
N GLY A 220 5.59 8.08 -18.07
CA GLY A 220 5.60 9.23 -17.15
C GLY A 220 5.20 8.88 -15.71
N GLU A 221 4.80 9.88 -14.95
CA GLU A 221 4.43 9.76 -13.53
C GLU A 221 3.10 9.01 -13.35
N ILE A 222 2.98 8.27 -12.24
CA ILE A 222 1.73 7.72 -11.72
C ILE A 222 1.45 8.47 -10.42
N ASP A 223 0.24 9.01 -10.25
CA ASP A 223 -0.12 9.69 -9.01
C ASP A 223 -0.21 8.64 -7.89
N LEU A 224 0.74 8.70 -6.94
CA LEU A 224 0.81 7.77 -5.82
C LEU A 224 -0.54 7.63 -5.08
N MET A 225 -1.34 8.69 -5.00
CA MET A 225 -2.54 8.74 -4.18
C MET A 225 -3.83 8.42 -4.94
N LYS A 226 -3.75 8.03 -6.21
CA LYS A 226 -4.92 7.62 -7.00
C LYS A 226 -5.00 6.11 -7.15
N TYR A 227 -6.23 5.63 -7.29
CA TYR A 227 -6.52 4.31 -7.82
C TYR A 227 -6.75 4.39 -9.32
N TYR A 228 -6.34 3.33 -10.01
CA TYR A 228 -6.29 3.28 -11.46
C TYR A 228 -6.96 2.01 -11.98
N ASN A 229 -7.63 2.15 -13.11
CA ASN A 229 -8.12 1.02 -13.88
C ASN A 229 -6.99 0.44 -14.72
N TYR A 230 -7.08 -0.86 -15.00
CA TYR A 230 -6.24 -1.49 -16.00
C TYR A 230 -6.92 -1.47 -17.35
N GLU A 231 -6.16 -1.13 -18.37
CA GLU A 231 -6.59 -1.28 -19.76
C GLU A 231 -6.42 -2.75 -20.19
N PHE A 232 -7.29 -3.22 -21.08
CA PHE A 232 -7.26 -4.56 -21.63
C PHE A 232 -7.17 -4.47 -23.15
N ASP A 233 -6.27 -5.27 -23.73
CA ASP A 233 -6.15 -5.41 -25.16
C ASP A 233 -7.44 -6.02 -25.72
N LYS A 234 -8.09 -5.30 -26.65
CA LYS A 234 -9.41 -5.68 -27.17
C LYS A 234 -9.41 -6.97 -28.00
N THR A 235 -8.26 -7.36 -28.52
CA THR A 235 -8.13 -8.55 -29.39
C THR A 235 -7.87 -9.80 -28.57
N THR A 236 -7.00 -9.69 -27.56
CA THR A 236 -6.52 -10.81 -26.76
C THR A 236 -7.24 -10.94 -25.41
N GLY A 237 -7.96 -9.90 -24.98
CA GLY A 237 -8.58 -9.81 -23.66
C GLY A 237 -7.57 -9.74 -22.51
N LYS A 238 -6.28 -9.58 -22.80
CA LYS A 238 -5.22 -9.55 -21.79
C LYS A 238 -5.04 -8.13 -21.25
N ARG A 239 -4.78 -8.03 -19.96
CA ARG A 239 -4.40 -6.77 -19.30
C ARG A 239 -3.14 -6.20 -19.96
N ILE A 240 -3.18 -4.91 -20.30
CA ILE A 240 -2.02 -4.17 -20.79
C ILE A 240 -1.03 -4.02 -19.63
N PHE A 241 0.23 -4.38 -19.92
CA PHE A 241 1.31 -4.32 -18.95
C PHE A 241 1.69 -2.86 -18.69
N VAL A 242 1.73 -2.49 -17.40
CA VAL A 242 2.18 -1.17 -16.96
C VAL A 242 3.56 -1.35 -16.35
N PRO A 243 4.64 -0.85 -16.98
CA PRO A 243 5.98 -1.04 -16.47
C PRO A 243 6.23 -0.17 -15.24
N LYS A 244 6.93 -0.75 -14.26
CA LYS A 244 7.56 -0.04 -13.13
C LYS A 244 6.57 0.82 -12.34
N ILE A 245 5.41 0.26 -11.98
CA ILE A 245 4.37 1.00 -11.26
C ILE A 245 4.94 1.62 -10.00
N GLU A 246 5.67 0.85 -9.21
CA GLU A 246 6.19 1.25 -7.91
C GLU A 246 7.21 2.38 -8.07
N GLU A 247 8.16 2.28 -9.01
CA GLU A 247 9.15 3.34 -9.27
C GLU A 247 8.55 4.63 -9.83
N ARG A 248 7.42 4.54 -10.56
CA ARG A 248 6.78 5.68 -11.22
C ARG A 248 5.66 6.31 -10.38
N SER A 249 5.22 5.63 -9.33
CA SER A 249 4.19 6.11 -8.41
C SER A 249 4.80 7.08 -7.42
N ILE A 250 4.59 8.38 -7.66
CA ILE A 250 5.20 9.46 -6.90
C ILE A 250 4.10 10.48 -6.58
N ALA A 251 4.20 11.09 -5.40
CA ALA A 251 3.35 12.20 -5.01
C ALA A 251 3.45 13.30 -6.08
N THR A 252 2.30 13.79 -6.53
CA THR A 252 2.25 14.78 -7.61
C THR A 252 2.88 16.09 -7.16
N GLU A 253 3.21 16.94 -8.13
CA GLU A 253 3.63 18.32 -7.89
C GLU A 253 2.74 19.02 -6.83
N LYS A 254 1.41 18.89 -6.99
CA LYS A 254 0.43 19.47 -6.08
C LYS A 254 0.54 18.90 -4.67
N ASP A 255 0.74 17.59 -4.52
CA ASP A 255 0.89 16.98 -3.19
C ASP A 255 2.17 17.41 -2.48
N ILE A 256 3.25 17.59 -3.24
CA ILE A 256 4.51 18.11 -2.70
C ILE A 256 4.34 19.56 -2.24
N MET A 257 3.63 20.39 -3.02
CA MET A 257 3.28 21.74 -2.61
C MET A 257 2.41 21.76 -1.36
N ILE A 258 1.44 20.84 -1.26
CA ILE A 258 0.62 20.64 -0.07
C ILE A 258 1.50 20.27 1.14
N LEU A 259 2.40 19.32 0.98
CA LEU A 259 3.30 18.88 2.04
C LEU A 259 4.18 20.05 2.54
N ILE A 260 4.78 20.81 1.61
CA ILE A 260 5.58 22.00 1.92
C ILE A 260 4.73 23.04 2.65
N TRP A 261 3.51 23.31 2.17
CA TRP A 261 2.59 24.24 2.82
C TRP A 261 2.25 23.81 4.26
N LEU A 262 1.99 22.51 4.48
CA LEU A 262 1.69 21.95 5.80
C LEU A 262 2.87 22.08 6.78
N THR A 263 4.12 22.16 6.29
CA THR A 263 5.27 22.41 7.17
C THR A 263 5.25 23.80 7.81
N LYS A 264 4.48 24.75 7.25
CA LYS A 264 4.49 26.17 7.63
C LYS A 264 5.91 26.76 7.61
N ILE A 265 6.77 26.29 6.70
CA ILE A 265 8.10 26.85 6.48
C ILE A 265 7.96 28.35 6.27
N LYS A 266 8.72 29.12 7.05
CA LYS A 266 8.92 30.54 6.83
C LYS A 266 10.18 30.69 5.99
N ILE A 267 10.02 31.26 4.81
CA ILE A 267 11.15 31.68 3.97
C ILE A 267 11.48 33.10 4.44
N SER A 268 12.63 33.25 5.07
CA SER A 268 13.17 34.53 5.56
C SER A 268 14.28 35.02 4.66
#